data_AF-A0A836WJV8-F1
#
_entry.id   AF-A0A836WJV8-F1
#
_cell.length_a   1.000
_cell.length_b   1.000
_cell.length_c   1.000
_cell.angle_alpha   90.00
_cell.angle_beta   90.00
_cell.angle_gamma   90.00
#
_symmetry.space_group_name_H-M   'P 1'
#
loop_
_entity.id
_entity.type
_entity.pdbx_description
1 polymer ?
#
loop_
_entity_poly.entity_id
_entity_poly.type
_entity_poly.pdbx_seq_one_letter_code
_entity_poly.pdbx_strand_id
1 'polypeptide(L)'
;MTLSDPIGDMLTRIRNSCRAGHETVEMPHSKLKADIARVLQREGFIRAYTTEGRGAAKTLRLYLKYDEEGHPVIRGLERVSRPGLRRYTGADSLPRVLSGLGIAILSTSAGVMTEREARRRRVGGEVLCHVW
;
A
#
# COMPACT_ATOMS: atom_id res chain seq x y z
N MET A 1 -21.04 8.45 -7.72
CA MET A 1 -20.15 8.80 -6.58
C MET A 1 -18.82 9.24 -7.13
N THR A 2 -18.33 10.41 -6.75
CA THR A 2 -16.98 10.89 -7.11
C THR A 2 -15.96 10.27 -6.16
N LEU A 3 -15.00 9.50 -6.69
CA LEU A 3 -13.95 8.88 -5.88
C LEU A 3 -12.81 9.89 -5.65
N SER A 4 -12.78 10.52 -4.46
CA SER A 4 -11.82 11.58 -4.15
C SER A 4 -10.43 11.08 -3.72
N ASP A 5 -10.34 9.92 -3.05
CA ASP A 5 -9.06 9.29 -2.67
C ASP A 5 -9.00 7.81 -3.12
N PRO A 6 -8.46 7.54 -4.33
CA PRO A 6 -8.32 6.18 -4.83
C PRO A 6 -7.40 5.28 -3.98
N ILE A 7 -6.43 5.85 -3.25
CA ILE A 7 -5.52 5.09 -2.38
C ILE A 7 -6.25 4.74 -1.08
N GLY A 8 -6.97 5.72 -0.50
CA GLY A 8 -7.82 5.49 0.66
C GLY A 8 -8.86 4.38 0.41
N ASP A 9 -9.49 4.37 -0.76
CA ASP A 9 -10.40 3.30 -1.19
C ASP A 9 -9.69 1.94 -1.29
N MET A 10 -8.51 1.86 -1.94
CA MET A 10 -7.71 0.63 -1.99
C MET A 10 -7.43 0.06 -0.60
N LEU A 11 -6.94 0.89 0.33
CA LEU A 11 -6.59 0.45 1.68
C LEU A 11 -7.83 0.01 2.47
N THR A 12 -8.95 0.69 2.28
CA THR A 12 -10.22 0.34 2.93
C THR A 12 -10.75 -0.99 2.42
N ARG A 13 -10.70 -1.23 1.10
CA ARG A 13 -11.08 -2.52 0.50
C ARG A 13 -10.24 -3.66 1.03
N ILE A 14 -8.91 -3.50 1.08
CA ILE A 14 -8.00 -4.52 1.65
C ILE A 14 -8.38 -4.79 3.11
N ARG A 15 -8.54 -3.75 3.93
CA ARG A 15 -8.90 -3.90 5.35
C ARG A 15 -10.21 -4.67 5.53
N ASN A 16 -11.23 -4.35 4.73
CA ASN A 16 -12.53 -5.00 4.81
C ASN A 16 -12.45 -6.46 4.36
N SER A 17 -11.72 -6.75 3.28
CA SER A 17 -11.47 -8.11 2.81
C SER A 17 -10.70 -8.96 3.83
N CYS A 18 -9.68 -8.40 4.49
CA CYS A 18 -8.96 -9.09 5.57
C CYS A 18 -9.91 -9.44 6.74
N ARG A 19 -10.77 -8.48 7.15
CA ARG A 19 -11.76 -8.71 8.23
C ARG A 19 -12.82 -9.73 7.85
N ALA A 20 -13.20 -9.81 6.58
CA ALA A 20 -14.17 -10.76 6.07
C ALA A 20 -13.56 -12.15 5.75
N GLY A 21 -12.24 -12.32 5.88
CA GLY A 21 -11.57 -13.57 5.55
C GLY A 21 -11.52 -13.89 4.05
N HIS A 22 -11.60 -12.87 3.19
CA HIS A 22 -11.56 -13.09 1.74
C HIS A 22 -10.14 -13.38 1.27
N GLU A 23 -9.96 -14.37 0.39
CA GLU A 23 -8.64 -14.67 -0.18
C GLU A 23 -8.17 -13.62 -1.19
N THR A 24 -9.10 -12.90 -1.82
CA THR A 24 -8.79 -11.92 -2.87
C THR A 24 -9.58 -10.63 -2.70
N VAL A 25 -9.02 -9.54 -3.24
CA VAL A 25 -9.69 -8.24 -3.34
C VAL A 25 -9.46 -7.64 -4.72
N GLU A 26 -10.54 -7.13 -5.32
CA GLU A 26 -10.53 -6.53 -6.64
C GLU A 26 -10.86 -5.03 -6.59
N MET A 27 -10.21 -4.27 -7.46
CA MET A 27 -10.44 -2.83 -7.58
C MET A 27 -10.01 -2.29 -8.95
N PRO A 28 -10.50 -1.10 -9.35
CA PRO A 28 -10.03 -0.43 -10.55
C PRO A 28 -8.52 -0.18 -10.48
N HIS A 29 -7.81 -0.53 -11.56
CA HIS A 29 -6.38 -0.36 -11.66
C HIS A 29 -5.97 1.11 -11.76
N SER A 30 -4.87 1.46 -11.09
CA SER A 30 -4.07 2.63 -11.44
C SER A 30 -2.60 2.27 -11.32
N LYS A 31 -1.72 3.00 -12.02
CA LYS A 31 -0.26 2.77 -11.92
C LYS A 31 0.21 2.84 -10.47
N LEU A 32 -0.26 3.85 -9.72
CA LEU A 32 0.10 4.03 -8.32
C LEU A 32 -0.41 2.89 -7.42
N LYS A 33 -1.63 2.38 -7.65
CA LYS A 33 -2.15 1.21 -6.90
C LYS A 33 -1.33 -0.05 -7.20
N ALA A 34 -0.93 -0.25 -8.46
CA ALA A 34 -0.07 -1.37 -8.85
C ALA A 34 1.32 -1.25 -8.23
N ASP A 35 1.89 -0.05 -8.15
CA ASP A 35 3.17 0.19 -7.50
C ASP A 35 3.12 -0.07 -5.98
N ILE A 36 2.03 0.31 -5.32
CA ILE A 36 1.79 -0.03 -3.91
C ILE A 36 1.66 -1.55 -3.75
N ALA A 37 0.89 -2.22 -4.61
CA ALA A 37 0.73 -3.67 -4.57
C ALA A 37 2.07 -4.41 -4.77
N ARG A 38 2.92 -3.91 -5.67
CA ARG A 38 4.29 -4.43 -5.86
C ARG A 38 5.12 -4.34 -4.59
N VAL A 39 5.07 -3.21 -3.88
CA VAL A 39 5.76 -3.04 -2.60
C VAL A 39 5.20 -3.99 -1.54
N LEU A 40 3.86 -4.08 -1.41
CA LEU A 40 3.22 -5.00 -0.47
C LEU A 40 3.63 -6.46 -0.71
N GLN A 41 3.72 -6.89 -1.97
CA GLN A 41 4.15 -8.24 -2.32
C GLN A 41 5.62 -8.47 -1.96
N ARG A 42 6.50 -7.52 -2.32
CA ARG A 42 7.94 -7.63 -2.05
C ARG A 42 8.25 -7.71 -0.56
N GLU A 43 7.52 -6.97 0.25
CA GLU A 43 7.68 -6.97 1.71
C GLU A 43 6.89 -8.11 2.39
N GLY A 44 6.19 -8.96 1.61
CA GLY A 44 5.56 -10.19 2.09
C GLY A 44 4.18 -10.05 2.74
N PHE A 45 3.54 -8.87 2.62
CA PHE A 45 2.19 -8.61 3.16
C PHE A 45 1.07 -9.24 2.34
N ILE A 46 1.27 -9.40 1.03
CA ILE A 46 0.35 -10.09 0.13
C ILE A 46 1.09 -11.22 -0.59
N ARG A 47 0.36 -12.26 -1.01
CA ARG A 47 0.95 -13.38 -1.75
C ARG A 47 1.32 -12.97 -3.17
N ALA A 48 0.37 -12.32 -3.86
CA ALA A 48 0.54 -11.90 -5.25
C ALA A 48 -0.44 -10.78 -5.61
N TYR A 49 -0.24 -10.18 -6.78
CA TYR A 49 -1.24 -9.37 -7.44
C TYR A 49 -1.24 -9.65 -8.95
N THR A 50 -2.40 -9.53 -9.58
CA THR A 50 -2.56 -9.57 -11.04
C THR A 50 -3.22 -8.31 -11.54
N THR A 51 -2.93 -7.96 -12.79
CA THR A 51 -3.66 -6.90 -13.48
C THR A 51 -4.27 -7.46 -14.75
N GLU A 52 -5.58 -7.34 -14.88
CA GLU A 52 -6.36 -7.94 -15.95
C GLU A 52 -7.17 -6.86 -16.69
N GLY A 53 -7.53 -7.12 -17.94
CA GLY A 53 -8.29 -6.18 -18.77
C GLY A 53 -7.44 -5.18 -19.59
N ARG A 54 -8.11 -4.28 -20.32
CA ARG A 54 -7.50 -3.27 -21.20
C ARG A 54 -8.15 -1.90 -21.01
N GLY A 55 -7.36 -0.83 -21.18
CA GLY A 55 -7.84 0.55 -21.13
C GLY A 55 -8.47 0.91 -19.78
N ALA A 56 -9.63 1.57 -19.83
CA ALA A 56 -10.37 2.01 -18.64
C ALA A 56 -10.97 0.85 -17.81
N ALA A 57 -11.13 -0.34 -18.42
CA ALA A 57 -11.66 -1.53 -17.75
C ALA A 57 -10.58 -2.38 -17.08
N LYS A 58 -9.38 -1.82 -16.85
CA LYS A 58 -8.28 -2.56 -16.22
C LYS A 58 -8.55 -2.72 -14.72
N THR A 59 -8.42 -3.95 -14.23
CA THR A 59 -8.66 -4.34 -12.83
C THR A 59 -7.35 -4.77 -12.18
N LEU A 60 -7.18 -4.42 -10.91
CA LEU A 60 -6.13 -4.89 -10.03
C LEU A 60 -6.74 -5.89 -9.04
N ARG A 61 -6.25 -7.13 -9.05
CA ARG A 61 -6.62 -8.18 -8.10
C ARG A 61 -5.44 -8.43 -7.17
N LEU A 62 -5.66 -8.40 -5.87
CA LEU A 62 -4.67 -8.76 -4.85
C LEU A 62 -5.05 -10.09 -4.22
N TYR A 63 -4.05 -10.94 -3.97
CA TYR A 63 -4.18 -12.20 -3.25
C TYR A 63 -3.66 -11.99 -1.83
N LEU A 64 -4.57 -11.97 -0.87
CA LEU A 64 -4.27 -11.70 0.53
C LEU A 64 -3.52 -12.89 1.14
N LYS A 65 -2.67 -12.60 2.13
CA LYS A 65 -1.87 -13.60 2.84
C LYS A 65 -2.41 -13.76 4.25
N TYR A 66 -2.53 -15.01 4.67
CA TYR A 66 -2.93 -15.43 6.00
C TYR A 66 -1.82 -16.28 6.61
N ASP A 67 -1.71 -16.27 7.94
CA ASP A 67 -0.82 -17.18 8.67
C ASP A 67 -1.46 -18.57 8.83
N GLU A 68 -0.73 -19.50 9.44
CA GLU A 68 -1.15 -20.89 9.64
C GLU A 68 -2.40 -21.00 10.56
N GLU A 69 -2.62 -20.00 11.40
CA GLU A 69 -3.78 -19.88 12.29
C GLU A 69 -4.99 -19.24 11.60
N GLY A 70 -4.85 -18.83 10.33
CA GLY A 70 -5.92 -18.20 9.55
C GLY A 70 -6.09 -16.70 9.82
N HIS A 71 -5.17 -16.06 10.52
CA HIS A 71 -5.21 -14.61 10.71
C HIS A 71 -4.58 -13.87 9.52
N PRO A 72 -5.09 -12.69 9.14
CA PRO A 72 -4.50 -11.90 8.06
C PRO A 72 -3.11 -11.40 8.45
N VAL A 73 -2.14 -11.52 7.54
CA VAL A 73 -0.78 -11.00 7.74
C VAL A 73 -0.78 -9.48 7.86
N ILE A 74 -1.67 -8.80 7.13
CA ILE A 74 -1.90 -7.36 7.29
C ILE A 74 -2.80 -7.15 8.51
N ARG A 75 -2.23 -6.59 9.59
CA ARG A 75 -2.94 -6.30 10.83
C ARG A 75 -3.49 -4.87 10.85
N GLY A 76 -2.84 -3.95 10.13
CA GLY A 76 -3.20 -2.54 10.09
C GLY A 76 -2.81 -1.84 8.79
N LEU A 77 -3.64 -0.89 8.40
CA LEU A 77 -3.46 -0.04 7.23
C LEU A 77 -3.87 1.37 7.59
N GLU A 78 -3.04 2.36 7.28
CA GLU A 78 -3.33 3.77 7.55
C GLU A 78 -2.97 4.64 6.35
N ARG A 79 -3.92 5.48 5.91
CA ARG A 79 -3.68 6.52 4.90
C ARG A 79 -3.16 7.79 5.57
N VAL A 80 -1.91 8.13 5.29
CA VAL A 80 -1.16 9.21 5.96
C VAL A 80 -1.32 10.54 5.24
N SER A 81 -0.78 10.67 4.02
CA SER A 81 -1.09 11.80 3.15
C SER A 81 -2.55 11.69 2.70
N ARG A 82 -3.32 12.77 2.60
CA ARG A 82 -4.71 12.76 2.09
C ARG A 82 -4.90 13.96 1.16
N PRO A 83 -5.89 13.97 0.25
CA PRO A 83 -6.12 15.11 -0.63
C PRO A 83 -6.20 16.47 0.09
N GLY A 84 -6.83 16.50 1.27
CA GLY A 84 -6.93 17.71 2.10
C GLY A 84 -5.67 18.07 2.91
N LEU A 85 -4.75 17.12 3.12
CA LEU A 85 -3.48 17.39 3.80
C LEU A 85 -2.40 16.44 3.31
N ARG A 86 -1.51 16.95 2.46
CA ARG A 86 -0.38 16.20 1.95
C ARG A 86 0.74 16.13 2.97
N ARG A 87 1.30 14.95 3.18
CA ARG A 87 2.39 14.70 4.15
C ARG A 87 3.66 14.34 3.39
N TYR A 88 4.66 15.21 3.49
CA TYR A 88 5.98 15.00 2.90
C TYR A 88 7.03 14.85 4.01
N THR A 89 8.11 14.16 3.70
CA THR A 89 9.24 13.99 4.61
C THR A 89 10.55 14.02 3.84
N GLY A 90 11.59 14.59 4.45
CA GLY A 90 12.97 14.53 3.96
C GLY A 90 13.62 13.18 4.24
N ALA A 91 14.78 12.94 3.64
CA ALA A 91 15.52 11.67 3.80
C ALA A 91 15.90 11.39 5.28
N ASP A 92 16.23 12.44 6.04
CA ASP A 92 16.66 12.32 7.44
C ASP A 92 15.48 12.11 8.40
N SER A 93 14.30 12.60 8.03
CA SER A 93 13.08 12.58 8.85
C SER A 93 12.10 11.48 8.44
N LEU A 94 12.56 10.46 7.71
CA LEU A 94 11.70 9.35 7.28
C LEU A 94 11.00 8.73 8.51
N PRO A 95 9.69 8.41 8.42
CA PRO A 95 8.95 7.85 9.54
C PRO A 95 9.46 6.45 9.91
N ARG A 96 9.11 5.99 11.11
CA ARG A 96 9.23 4.58 11.51
C ARG A 96 7.85 4.12 11.97
N VAL A 97 7.37 3.00 11.45
CA VAL A 97 6.07 2.43 11.80
C VAL A 97 6.28 1.35 12.84
N LEU A 98 5.61 1.44 13.99
CA LEU A 98 5.72 0.52 15.12
C LEU A 98 7.18 0.17 15.48
N SER A 99 8.02 1.20 15.63
CA SER A 99 9.46 1.04 15.94
C SER A 99 10.23 0.16 14.94
N GLY A 100 9.73 0.00 13.71
CA GLY A 100 10.35 -0.78 12.64
C GLY A 100 9.66 -2.12 12.36
N LEU A 101 8.61 -2.48 13.09
CA LEU A 101 7.82 -3.70 12.83
C LEU A 101 6.87 -3.54 11.64
N GLY A 102 6.45 -2.31 11.33
CA GLY A 102 5.71 -1.99 10.10
C GLY A 102 6.58 -1.32 9.05
N ILE A 103 5.96 -1.01 7.92
CA ILE A 103 6.57 -0.25 6.82
C ILE A 103 5.78 1.03 6.54
N ALA A 104 6.49 2.06 6.06
CA ALA A 104 5.89 3.23 5.45
C ALA A 104 6.16 3.20 3.95
N ILE A 105 5.12 3.36 3.15
CA ILE A 105 5.24 3.41 1.68
C ILE A 105 5.26 4.88 1.26
N LEU A 106 6.28 5.26 0.51
CA LEU A 106 6.49 6.63 0.04
C LEU A 106 6.48 6.72 -1.48
N SER A 107 5.99 7.83 -1.99
CA SER A 107 6.22 8.27 -3.37
C SER A 107 7.43 9.20 -3.39
N THR A 108 8.49 8.80 -4.09
CA THR A 108 9.73 9.56 -4.22
C THR A 108 10.02 9.87 -5.69
N SER A 109 11.01 10.71 -5.98
CA SER A 109 11.49 10.94 -7.34
C SER A 109 12.04 9.68 -8.03
N ALA A 110 12.49 8.69 -7.25
CA ALA A 110 12.98 7.40 -7.73
C ALA A 110 11.88 6.32 -7.78
N GLY A 111 10.61 6.70 -7.62
CA GLY A 111 9.45 5.81 -7.62
C GLY A 111 8.90 5.49 -6.23
N VAL A 112 7.94 4.56 -6.19
CA VAL A 112 7.28 4.13 -4.95
C VAL A 112 8.11 3.04 -4.26
N MET A 113 8.43 3.25 -2.98
CA MET A 113 9.28 2.37 -2.21
C MET A 113 9.00 2.47 -0.70
N THR A 114 9.63 1.59 0.08
CA THR A 114 9.56 1.63 1.55
C THR A 114 10.49 2.69 2.13
N GLU A 115 10.23 3.10 3.36
CA GLU A 115 11.11 4.00 4.10
C GLU A 115 12.51 3.43 4.28
N ARG A 116 12.65 2.10 4.40
CA ARG A 116 13.97 1.43 4.49
C ARG A 116 14.77 1.62 3.21
N GLU A 117 14.12 1.48 2.06
CA GLU A 117 14.77 1.70 0.77
C GLU A 117 15.08 3.18 0.55
N ALA A 118 14.15 4.07 0.91
CA ALA A 118 14.35 5.51 0.85
C ALA A 118 15.53 5.98 1.72
N ARG A 119 15.70 5.42 2.94
CA ARG A 119 16.87 5.68 3.81
C ARG A 119 18.18 5.26 3.15
N ARG A 120 18.23 4.06 2.57
CA ARG A 120 19.44 3.56 1.89
C ARG A 120 19.84 4.45 0.71
N ARG A 121 18.86 4.98 -0.01
CA ARG A 121 19.06 5.87 -1.16
C ARG A 121 19.20 7.35 -0.78
N ARG A 122 19.04 7.70 0.51
CA ARG A 122 18.99 9.09 1.01
C ARG A 122 18.01 9.98 0.25
N VAL A 123 16.80 9.48 -0.01
CA VAL A 123 15.72 10.24 -0.68
C VAL A 123 14.51 10.41 0.23
N GLY A 124 13.89 11.58 0.15
CA GLY A 124 12.59 11.88 0.77
C GLY A 124 11.42 11.72 -0.20
N GLY A 125 10.21 12.02 0.26
CA GLY A 125 9.02 11.93 -0.57
C GLY A 125 7.70 12.17 0.16
N GLU A 126 6.59 11.92 -0.55
CA GLU A 126 5.24 11.92 0.03
C GLU A 126 5.01 10.60 0.77
N VAL A 127 4.59 10.66 2.04
CA VAL A 127 4.24 9.47 2.82
C VAL A 127 2.81 9.05 2.46
N LEU A 128 2.68 7.97 1.68
CA LEU A 128 1.38 7.53 1.19
C LEU A 128 0.60 6.82 2.30
N CYS A 129 1.15 5.75 2.84
CA CYS A 129 0.48 4.94 3.85
C CYS A 129 1.45 4.19 4.74
N HIS A 130 0.93 3.76 5.88
CA HIS A 130 1.59 2.82 6.78
C HIS A 130 0.88 1.47 6.71
N VAL A 131 1.68 0.41 6.86
CA VAL A 131 1.22 -0.99 6.81
C VAL A 131 1.95 -1.76 7.90
N TRP A 132 1.21 -2.57 8.66
CA TRP A 132 1.74 -3.45 9.69
C TRP A 132 0.81 -4.63 9.94
#